data_AF-J9G267-F1
#
_entry.id   AF-J9G267-F1
#
_cell.length_a   1.000
_cell.length_b   1.000
_cell.length_c   1.000
_cell.angle_alpha   90.00
_cell.angle_beta   90.00
_cell.angle_gamma   90.00
#
_symmetry.space_group_name_H-M   'P 1'
#
loop_
_entity.id
_entity.type
_entity.pdbx_description
1 polymer ?
#
loop_
_entity_poly.entity_id
_entity_poly.type
_entity_poly.pdbx_seq_one_letter_code
_entity_poly.pdbx_strand_id
1 'polypeptide(L)' 'IGESRPGLFGGMNNYDARGHKVGESRPGLFGGTKHYDARGHKVGESRPGCFGGITHYDNKGRKTGHSNRGIFGDWNHYDD' A
#
# COMPACT_ATOMS: atom_id res chain seq x y z
N ILE A 1 -18.78 -6.03 -3.37
CA ILE A 1 -17.78 -5.19 -2.67
C ILE A 1 -16.74 -6.15 -2.13
N GLY A 2 -15.44 -5.96 -2.42
CA GLY A 2 -14.36 -6.78 -1.84
C GLY A 2 -14.08 -6.37 -0.39
N GLU A 3 -13.40 -7.21 0.38
CA GLU A 3 -13.08 -6.96 1.79
C GLU A 3 -11.56 -6.97 2.04
N SER A 4 -11.11 -6.13 2.98
CA SER A 4 -9.73 -6.12 3.46
C SER A 4 -9.70 -6.53 4.92
N ARG A 5 -8.86 -7.51 5.27
CA ARG A 5 -8.75 -8.05 6.63
C ARG A 5 -7.34 -7.82 7.18
N PRO A 6 -7.17 -7.41 8.44
CA PRO A 6 -5.85 -7.32 9.05
C PRO A 6 -5.12 -8.67 9.01
N GLY A 7 -3.84 -8.65 8.64
CA GLY A 7 -2.95 -9.79 8.70
C GLY A 7 -2.22 -9.86 10.05
N LEU A 8 -1.74 -11.06 10.40
CA LEU A 8 -1.06 -11.34 11.67
C LEU A 8 0.14 -10.42 11.97
N PHE A 9 0.80 -9.90 10.93
CA PHE A 9 2.02 -9.09 11.05
C PHE A 9 1.80 -7.61 10.72
N GLY A 10 0.61 -7.07 11.01
CA GLY A 10 0.30 -5.65 10.78
C GLY A 10 0.09 -5.28 9.31
N GLY A 11 -0.05 -6.27 8.43
CA GLY A 11 -0.43 -6.09 7.03
C GLY A 11 -1.94 -6.16 6.82
N MET A 12 -2.41 -6.14 5.58
CA MET A 12 -3.80 -6.42 5.21
C MET A 12 -3.88 -7.48 4.11
N ASN A 13 -4.82 -8.39 4.21
CA ASN A 13 -5.19 -9.33 3.16
C ASN A 13 -6.42 -8.80 2.44
N ASN A 14 -6.38 -8.73 1.11
CA ASN A 14 -7.48 -8.24 0.28
C ASN A 14 -8.18 -9.43 -0.38
N TYR A 15 -9.51 -9.46 -0.29
CA TYR A 15 -10.36 -10.50 -0.83
C TYR A 15 -11.39 -9.92 -1.80
N ASP A 16 -11.70 -10.65 -2.86
CA ASP A 16 -12.80 -10.30 -3.76
C ASP A 16 -14.17 -10.51 -3.08
N ALA A 17 -15.25 -10.14 -3.77
CA ALA A 17 -16.62 -10.33 -3.26
C ALA A 17 -17.02 -11.81 -3.08
N ARG A 18 -16.21 -12.75 -3.58
CA ARG A 18 -16.41 -14.20 -3.45
C ARG A 18 -15.55 -14.79 -2.31
N GLY A 19 -14.76 -13.98 -1.63
CA GLY A 19 -13.86 -14.40 -0.54
C GLY A 19 -12.51 -14.95 -0.99
N HIS A 20 -12.12 -14.80 -2.27
CA HIS A 20 -10.81 -15.22 -2.73
C HIS A 20 -9.78 -14.13 -2.49
N LYS A 21 -8.60 -14.51 -1.97
CA LYS A 21 -7.49 -13.58 -1.76
C LYS A 21 -6.99 -13.07 -3.11
N VAL A 22 -7.14 -11.77 -3.35
CA VAL A 22 -6.68 -11.09 -4.58
C VAL A 22 -5.33 -10.39 -4.38
N GLY A 23 -4.91 -10.20 -3.13
CA GLY A 23 -3.61 -9.63 -2.80
C GLY A 23 -3.43 -9.43 -1.32
N GLU A 24 -2.30 -8.84 -0.95
CA GLU A 24 -2.00 -8.46 0.42
C GLU A 24 -1.04 -7.28 0.48
N SER A 25 -1.09 -6.55 1.58
CA SER A 25 -0.11 -5.56 1.96
C SER A 25 0.66 -6.04 3.19
N ARG A 26 1.95 -5.73 3.25
CA ARG A 26 2.83 -6.07 4.38
C ARG A 26 3.60 -4.84 4.80
N PRO A 27 3.71 -4.54 6.10
CA PRO A 27 4.57 -3.46 6.56
C PRO A 27 6.03 -3.74 6.19
N GLY A 28 6.71 -2.69 5.75
CA GLY A 28 8.12 -2.66 5.44
C GLY A 28 8.95 -2.20 6.64
N LEU A 29 10.22 -2.59 6.65
CA LEU A 29 11.15 -2.34 7.77
C LEU A 29 11.33 -0.86 8.14
N PHE A 30 11.13 0.05 7.18
CA PHE A 30 11.33 1.49 7.36
C PHE A 30 10.02 2.28 7.36
N GLY A 31 8.95 1.71 7.91
CA GLY A 31 7.63 2.36 8.01
C GLY A 31 6.87 2.47 6.68
N GLY A 32 7.36 1.81 5.63
CA GLY A 32 6.64 1.66 4.37
C GLY A 32 5.66 0.50 4.37
N THR A 33 4.95 0.30 3.26
CA THR A 33 4.04 -0.83 3.04
C THR A 33 4.34 -1.43 1.68
N LYS A 34 4.53 -2.74 1.59
CA LYS A 34 4.72 -3.47 0.33
C LYS A 34 3.40 -4.11 -0.08
N HIS A 35 3.05 -4.03 -1.36
CA HIS A 35 1.84 -4.61 -1.94
C HIS A 35 2.19 -5.82 -2.80
N TYR A 36 1.41 -6.89 -2.64
CA TYR A 36 1.58 -8.16 -3.32
C TYR A 36 0.26 -8.60 -3.96
N ASP A 37 0.35 -9.26 -5.12
CA ASP A 37 -0.79 -9.91 -5.76
C ASP A 37 -1.17 -11.23 -5.07
N ALA A 38 -2.24 -11.87 -5.55
CA ALA A 38 -2.69 -13.18 -5.08
C ALA A 38 -1.63 -14.29 -5.22
N ARG A 39 -0.66 -14.12 -6.12
CA ARG A 39 0.44 -15.07 -6.38
C ARG A 39 1.65 -14.79 -5.48
N GLY A 40 1.62 -13.75 -4.67
CA GLY A 40 2.73 -13.33 -3.81
C GLY A 40 3.81 -12.52 -4.53
N HIS A 41 3.57 -12.06 -5.76
CA HIS A 41 4.49 -11.15 -6.43
C HIS A 41 4.28 -9.73 -5.96
N LYS A 42 5.38 -9.04 -5.67
CA LYS A 42 5.34 -7.61 -5.33
C LYS A 42 4.83 -6.83 -6.54
N VAL A 43 3.71 -6.13 -6.37
CA VAL A 43 3.13 -5.24 -7.40
C VAL A 43 3.48 -3.78 -7.17
N GLY A 44 3.85 -3.42 -5.94
CA GLY A 44 4.29 -2.07 -5.60
C GLY A 44 4.70 -1.95 -4.14
N GLU A 45 5.09 -0.74 -3.75
CA GLU A 45 5.31 -0.38 -2.35
C GLU A 45 5.13 1.12 -2.12
N SER A 46 4.72 1.46 -0.93
CA SER A 46 4.65 2.81 -0.41
C SER A 46 5.77 3.02 0.60
N ARG A 47 6.50 4.12 0.53
CA ARG A 47 7.56 4.45 1.48
C ARG A 47 7.31 5.84 2.06
N PRO A 48 7.43 6.02 3.39
CA PRO A 48 7.41 7.35 3.98
C PRO A 48 8.61 8.14 3.47
N GLY A 49 8.37 9.38 3.08
CA GLY A 49 9.38 10.39 2.76
C GLY A 49 9.76 11.19 4.00
N CYS A 50 10.90 11.88 3.92
CA CYS A 50 11.48 12.65 5.04
C CYS A 50 10.58 13.77 5.58
N PHE A 51 9.59 14.23 4.81
CA PHE A 51 8.67 15.32 5.18
C PHE A 51 7.25 14.85 5.48
N GLY A 52 7.09 13.59 5.88
CA GLY A 52 5.78 13.04 6.26
C GLY A 52 4.86 12.65 5.09
N GLY A 53 5.28 12.90 3.84
CA GLY A 53 4.63 12.35 2.65
C GLY A 53 4.87 10.84 2.50
N ILE A 54 4.04 10.15 1.74
CA ILE A 54 4.20 8.75 1.37
C ILE A 54 4.39 8.70 -0.14
N THR A 55 5.49 8.13 -0.60
CA THR A 55 5.77 7.94 -2.02
C THR A 55 5.41 6.51 -2.43
N HIS A 56 4.66 6.37 -3.52
CA HIS A 56 4.28 5.09 -4.09
C HIS A 56 5.22 4.72 -5.23
N TYR A 57 5.58 3.45 -5.28
CA TYR A 57 6.48 2.86 -6.26
C TYR A 57 5.82 1.61 -6.87
N ASP A 58 6.04 1.40 -8.16
CA ASP A 58 5.67 0.16 -8.84
C ASP A 58 6.60 -1.00 -8.47
N ASN A 59 6.29 -2.19 -8.99
CA ASN A 59 7.12 -3.38 -8.85
C ASN A 59 8.54 -3.25 -9.44
N LYS A 60 8.77 -2.29 -10.34
CA LYS A 60 10.09 -1.96 -10.91
C LYS A 60 10.83 -0.91 -10.09
N GLY A 61 10.25 -0.43 -8.99
CA GLY A 61 10.82 0.62 -8.14
C GLY A 61 10.73 2.01 -8.74
N ARG A 62 9.91 2.21 -9.79
CA ARG A 62 9.64 3.54 -10.34
C ARG A 62 8.56 4.22 -9.51
N LYS A 63 8.76 5.50 -9.22
CA LYS A 63 7.77 6.33 -8.54
C LYS A 63 6.50 6.41 -9.40
N THR A 64 5.38 5.93 -8.88
CA THR A 64 4.07 6.01 -9.54
C THR A 64 3.25 7.18 -9.03
N GLY A 65 3.55 7.69 -7.84
CA GLY A 65 2.83 8.80 -7.25
C GLY A 65 3.40 9.17 -5.89
N HIS A 66 2.89 10.24 -5.32
CA HIS A 66 3.17 10.61 -3.94
C HIS A 66 1.90 11.17 -3.31
N SER A 67 1.61 10.72 -2.10
CA SER A 67 0.52 11.24 -1.28
C SER A 67 1.16 12.05 -0.17
N ASN A 68 0.92 13.36 -0.11
CA ASN A 68 1.36 14.15 1.01
C ASN A 68 0.38 13.95 2.17
N ARG A 69 0.86 13.52 3.33
CA ARG A 69 0.04 13.52 4.54
C ARG A 69 -0.14 14.99 4.92
N GLY A 70 -1.35 15.52 4.74
CA GLY A 70 -1.66 16.85 5.26
C GLY A 70 -1.39 16.89 6.77
N ILE A 71 -1.01 18.06 7.28
CA ILE A 71 -0.76 18.32 8.72
C ILE A 71 -1.93 17.90 9.64
N PHE A 72 -3.11 17.61 9.07
CA PHE A 72 -4.34 17.20 9.78
C PHE A 72 -4.75 15.72 9.58
N GLY A 73 -3.90 14.88 8.97
CA GLY A 73 -4.20 13.45 8.83
C GLY A 73 -5.15 13.07 7.67
N ASP A 74 -5.59 14.04 6.88
CA ASP A 74 -6.34 13.79 5.64
C ASP A 74 -5.43 13.36 4.50
N TRP A 75 -5.82 12.27 3.83
CA TRP A 75 -5.18 11.75 2.62
C TRP A 75 -5.65 12.55 1.40
N ASN A 76 -4.98 13.65 1.09
CA ASN A 76 -5.25 14.37 -0.15
C ASN A 76 -4.55 13.64 -1.32
N HIS A 77 -5.35 13.04 -2.21
CA HIS A 77 -4.90 12.48 -3.48
C HIS A 77 -4.88 13.62 -4.52
N TYR A 78 -3.70 13.98 -5.01
CA TYR A 78 -3.56 14.81 -6.21
C TYR A 78 -3.11 13.86 -7.33
N ASP A 79 -3.97 13.63 -8.31
CA ASP A 79 -3.57 13.06 -9.60
C ASP A 79 -3.14 14.24 -10.49
N ASP A 80 -1.93 14.17 -11.04
CA ASP A 80 -1.43 15.05 -12.12
C ASP A 80 -1.88 14.48 -13.49
#